data_AF-A0AAD3MNS8-F1
#
_entry.id   AF-A0AAD3MNS8-F1
#
_cell.length_a   1.000
_cell.length_b   1.000
_cell.length_c   1.000
_cell.angle_alpha   90.00
_cell.angle_beta   90.00
_cell.angle_gamma   90.00
#
_symmetry.space_group_name_H-M   'P 1'
#
loop_
_entity.id
_entity.type
_entity.pdbx_description
1 polymer ?
#
loop_
_entity_poly.entity_id
_entity_poly.type
_entity_poly.pdbx_seq_one_letter_code
_entity_poly.pdbx_strand_id
1 'polypeptide(L)'
;MGFGRDLRNSHEGLLKLQDWELKLLETVKRFMTLRVKSDKEYAALLLSMTQQTEKQEAADYVSTVSKSWSQVIRQTEALGRVMRSHADDLNSGPLHRLATLIRDKQQVKKSYQSLHQQLESHNHKVTRSDLEKLKATYRQLSRDANNAKEKYREALAKGREAERARERYDKATAKLHNLHNQYVLALCSARTQQDEHRRRAAPALLDALQRMQEDMTLALRSILEEYCEISSLLTEEIVKVHQEISAAVQQIDPLAEYQHFIDAYRSPETPEPSVEFDTSLLEETDNLPANEILWNTLTADSLQA
;
A
#
# COMPACT_ATOMS: atom_id res chain seq x y z
N MET A 1 19.92 19.29 -15.04
CA MET A 1 20.47 18.37 -14.04
C MET A 1 19.91 17.00 -14.35
N GLY A 2 20.68 15.92 -14.19
CA GLY A 2 20.24 14.56 -14.51
C GLY A 2 21.33 13.52 -14.28
N PHE A 3 20.93 12.26 -14.07
CA PHE A 3 21.85 11.19 -13.66
C PHE A 3 22.99 11.01 -14.68
N GLY A 4 22.71 11.02 -15.99
CA GLY A 4 23.73 10.86 -17.03
C GLY A 4 24.73 12.01 -17.14
N ARG A 5 24.36 13.21 -16.67
CA ARG A 5 25.27 14.35 -16.62
C ARG A 5 26.07 14.38 -15.32
N ASP A 6 25.38 14.19 -14.20
CA ASP A 6 25.88 14.62 -12.89
C ASP A 6 26.35 13.45 -12.01
N LEU A 7 25.98 12.19 -12.31
CA LEU A 7 26.20 11.01 -11.46
C LEU A 7 27.06 9.91 -12.09
N ARG A 8 27.87 10.23 -13.10
CA ARG A 8 28.67 9.24 -13.85
C ARG A 8 29.60 8.38 -12.98
N ASN A 9 30.10 8.94 -11.89
CA ASN A 9 31.02 8.26 -10.96
C ASN A 9 30.34 7.86 -9.65
N SER A 10 29.01 7.88 -9.60
CA SER A 10 28.22 7.73 -8.37
C SER A 10 27.46 6.41 -8.32
N HIS A 11 28.00 5.35 -8.92
CA HIS A 11 27.37 4.03 -8.97
C HIS A 11 26.91 3.54 -7.60
N GLU A 12 27.79 3.58 -6.58
CA GLU A 12 27.44 3.16 -5.23
C GLU A 12 26.32 4.01 -4.61
N GLY A 13 26.32 5.31 -4.88
CA GLY A 13 25.26 6.22 -4.42
C GLY A 13 23.91 5.84 -5.00
N LEU A 14 23.87 5.52 -6.30
CA LEU A 14 22.66 5.06 -7.00
C LEU A 14 22.16 3.71 -6.50
N LEU A 15 23.06 2.81 -6.08
CA LEU A 15 22.66 1.54 -5.45
C LEU A 15 22.06 1.77 -4.06
N LYS A 16 22.70 2.61 -3.24
CA LYS A 16 22.20 2.98 -1.91
C LYS A 16 20.83 3.66 -1.98
N LEU A 17 20.63 4.54 -2.97
CA LEU A 17 19.33 5.17 -3.23
C LEU A 17 18.26 4.10 -3.50
N GLN A 18 18.50 3.21 -4.46
CA GLN A 18 17.54 2.16 -4.81
C GLN A 18 17.25 1.20 -3.65
N ASP A 19 18.25 0.89 -2.83
CA ASP A 19 18.06 0.08 -1.61
C ASP A 19 17.20 0.80 -0.56
N TRP A 20 17.40 2.09 -0.39
CA TRP A 20 16.58 2.90 0.51
C TRP A 20 15.14 3.00 0.02
N GLU A 21 14.93 3.27 -1.27
CA GLU A 21 13.58 3.36 -1.86
C GLU A 21 12.84 2.02 -1.78
N LEU A 22 13.53 0.89 -1.98
CA LEU A 22 12.93 -0.44 -1.79
C LEU A 22 12.48 -0.67 -0.34
N LYS A 23 13.30 -0.27 0.64
CA LYS A 23 12.93 -0.34 2.06
C LYS A 23 11.72 0.55 2.37
N LEU A 24 11.65 1.74 1.76
CA LEU A 24 10.50 2.62 1.90
C LEU A 24 9.23 1.98 1.36
N LEU A 25 9.26 1.42 0.14
CA LEU A 25 8.10 0.74 -0.45
C LEU A 25 7.62 -0.44 0.40
N GLU A 26 8.54 -1.22 0.98
CA GLU A 26 8.17 -2.30 1.92
C GLU A 26 7.50 -1.76 3.19
N THR A 27 7.94 -0.61 3.72
CA THR A 27 7.27 0.06 4.84
C THR A 27 5.86 0.50 4.46
N VAL A 28 5.68 1.13 3.29
CA VAL A 28 4.36 1.53 2.78
C VAL A 28 3.45 0.32 2.61
N LYS A 29 3.97 -0.79 2.08
CA LYS A 29 3.23 -2.05 1.92
C LYS A 29 2.77 -2.60 3.26
N ARG A 30 3.65 -2.67 4.27
CA ARG A 30 3.28 -3.11 5.62
C ARG A 30 2.19 -2.24 6.23
N PHE A 31 2.29 -0.92 6.06
CA PHE A 31 1.29 0.03 6.51
C PHE A 31 -0.08 -0.23 5.85
N MET A 32 -0.11 -0.38 4.52
CA MET A 32 -1.35 -0.70 3.80
C MET A 32 -1.93 -2.07 4.18
N THR A 33 -1.08 -3.10 4.35
CA THR A 33 -1.53 -4.42 4.84
C THR A 33 -2.17 -4.31 6.22
N LEU A 34 -1.60 -3.51 7.12
CA LEU A 34 -2.18 -3.28 8.43
C LEU A 34 -3.54 -2.58 8.30
N ARG A 35 -3.66 -1.57 7.42
CA ARG A 35 -4.93 -0.89 7.18
C ARG A 35 -6.02 -1.85 6.68
N VAL A 36 -5.70 -2.69 5.68
CA VAL A 36 -6.62 -3.74 5.19
C VAL A 36 -7.08 -4.64 6.35
N LYS A 37 -6.15 -5.08 7.20
CA LYS A 37 -6.48 -5.93 8.35
C LYS A 37 -7.41 -5.21 9.33
N SER A 38 -7.12 -3.97 9.68
CA SER A 38 -7.93 -3.16 10.60
C SER A 38 -9.35 -2.95 10.06
N ASP A 39 -9.49 -2.62 8.77
CA ASP A 39 -10.81 -2.39 8.17
C ASP A 39 -11.63 -3.70 8.09
N LYS A 40 -10.98 -4.86 7.84
CA LYS A 40 -11.63 -6.18 7.90
C LYS A 40 -12.09 -6.54 9.32
N GLU A 41 -11.25 -6.29 10.32
CA GLU A 41 -11.60 -6.55 11.72
C GLU A 41 -12.76 -5.64 12.17
N TYR A 42 -12.72 -4.36 11.82
CA TYR A 42 -13.81 -3.43 12.12
C TYR A 42 -15.13 -3.86 11.45
N ALA A 43 -15.09 -4.21 10.16
CA ALA A 43 -16.25 -4.73 9.46
C ALA A 43 -16.83 -5.99 10.13
N ALA A 44 -15.97 -6.94 10.52
CA ALA A 44 -16.40 -8.16 11.19
C ALA A 44 -17.06 -7.89 12.55
N LEU A 45 -16.55 -6.93 13.33
CA LEU A 45 -17.15 -6.53 14.60
C LEU A 45 -18.52 -5.89 14.41
N LEU A 46 -18.68 -5.00 13.42
CA LEU A 46 -19.97 -4.39 13.09
C LEU A 46 -21.01 -5.46 12.71
N LEU A 47 -20.65 -6.38 11.79
CA LEU A 47 -21.55 -7.44 11.32
C LEU A 47 -21.91 -8.43 12.44
N SER A 48 -20.97 -8.75 13.33
CA SER A 48 -21.23 -9.64 14.48
C SER A 48 -22.22 -9.00 15.47
N MET A 49 -22.08 -7.70 15.73
CA MET A 49 -22.97 -6.97 16.63
C MET A 49 -24.42 -6.95 16.13
N THR A 50 -24.63 -6.80 14.82
CA THR A 50 -25.99 -6.78 14.22
C THR A 50 -26.65 -8.16 14.20
N GLN A 51 -25.87 -9.24 14.04
CA GLN A 51 -26.41 -10.62 14.08
C GLN A 51 -26.86 -11.06 15.47
N GLN A 52 -26.27 -10.50 16.53
CA GLN A 52 -26.68 -10.81 17.91
C GLN A 52 -28.03 -10.20 18.27
N THR A 53 -28.43 -9.11 17.60
CA THR A 53 -29.66 -8.36 17.89
C THR A 53 -30.89 -8.89 17.17
N GLU A 54 -30.75 -9.63 16.07
CA GLU A 54 -31.88 -10.22 15.32
C GLU A 54 -32.64 -11.32 16.07
N LYS A 55 -32.16 -11.78 17.24
CA LYS A 55 -32.80 -12.82 18.04
C LYS A 55 -33.95 -12.33 18.94
N GLN A 56 -34.37 -11.08 18.82
CA GLN A 56 -35.51 -10.56 19.59
C GLN A 56 -36.83 -11.11 19.01
N GLU A 57 -37.64 -11.73 19.88
CA GLU A 57 -39.00 -12.17 19.52
C GLU A 57 -39.81 -10.98 18.98
N ALA A 58 -40.57 -11.22 17.92
CA ALA A 58 -41.47 -10.21 17.38
C ALA A 58 -42.48 -9.84 18.46
N ALA A 59 -42.52 -8.58 18.86
CA ALA A 59 -43.55 -8.10 19.76
C ALA A 59 -44.92 -8.22 19.08
N ASP A 60 -45.94 -8.62 19.84
CA ASP A 60 -47.33 -8.72 19.35
C ASP A 60 -47.96 -7.36 18.98
N TYR A 61 -47.23 -6.27 19.15
CA TYR A 61 -47.67 -4.91 18.83
C TYR A 61 -46.61 -4.09 18.09
N VAL A 62 -47.08 -3.10 17.36
CA VAL A 62 -46.24 -2.23 16.54
C VAL A 62 -45.63 -1.10 17.38
N SER A 63 -44.34 -1.17 17.66
CA SER A 63 -43.55 -0.14 18.37
C SER A 63 -42.77 0.74 17.39
N THR A 64 -42.84 2.06 17.55
CA THR A 64 -42.03 3.03 16.77
C THR A 64 -40.55 2.95 17.16
N VAL A 65 -40.27 2.77 18.46
CA VAL A 65 -38.91 2.56 18.97
C VAL A 65 -38.30 1.29 18.38
N SER A 66 -39.06 0.18 18.37
CA SER A 66 -38.62 -1.09 17.79
C SER A 66 -38.29 -0.94 16.30
N LYS A 67 -39.16 -0.28 15.52
CA LYS A 67 -38.93 0.00 14.09
C LYS A 67 -37.67 0.83 13.86
N SER A 68 -37.52 1.94 14.58
CA SER A 68 -36.34 2.79 14.49
C SER A 68 -35.06 2.04 14.88
N TRP A 69 -35.10 1.22 15.92
CA TRP A 69 -33.98 0.38 16.34
C TRP A 69 -33.59 -0.66 15.28
N SER A 70 -34.57 -1.36 14.69
CA SER A 70 -34.32 -2.29 13.57
C SER A 70 -33.65 -1.59 12.39
N GLN A 71 -34.05 -0.35 12.09
CA GLN A 71 -33.42 0.44 11.04
C GLN A 71 -31.96 0.80 11.39
N VAL A 72 -31.67 1.21 12.64
CA VAL A 72 -30.30 1.46 13.11
C VAL A 72 -29.41 0.21 12.96
N ILE A 73 -29.93 -0.97 13.33
CA ILE A 73 -29.21 -2.24 13.15
C ILE A 73 -28.93 -2.49 11.66
N ARG A 74 -29.95 -2.37 10.79
CA ARG A 74 -29.81 -2.60 9.34
C ARG A 74 -28.76 -1.68 8.70
N GLN A 75 -28.73 -0.41 9.11
CA GLN A 75 -27.75 0.55 8.60
C GLN A 75 -26.34 0.30 9.14
N THR A 76 -26.22 -0.17 10.39
CA THR A 76 -24.94 -0.58 10.95
C THR A 76 -24.38 -1.83 10.24
N GLU A 77 -25.25 -2.75 9.85
CA GLU A 77 -24.87 -3.91 9.03
C GLU A 77 -24.42 -3.47 7.62
N ALA A 78 -25.12 -2.50 7.02
CA ALA A 78 -24.72 -1.90 5.76
C ALA A 78 -23.31 -1.26 5.85
N LEU A 79 -23.02 -0.49 6.91
CA LEU A 79 -21.68 0.04 7.16
C LEU A 79 -20.62 -1.07 7.23
N GLY A 80 -20.92 -2.17 7.94
CA GLY A 80 -20.03 -3.33 8.01
C GLY A 80 -19.73 -3.92 6.63
N ARG A 81 -20.72 -4.01 5.74
CA ARG A 81 -20.52 -4.45 4.35
C ARG A 81 -19.64 -3.50 3.55
N VAL A 82 -19.86 -2.19 3.66
CA VAL A 82 -19.06 -1.15 2.98
C VAL A 82 -17.60 -1.23 3.41
N MET A 83 -17.35 -1.27 4.72
CA MET A 83 -15.99 -1.38 5.28
C MET A 83 -15.29 -2.66 4.83
N ARG A 84 -16.02 -3.78 4.70
CA ARG A 84 -15.47 -5.03 4.15
C ARG A 84 -15.09 -4.86 2.68
N SER A 85 -15.94 -4.24 1.86
CA SER A 85 -15.64 -3.97 0.44
C SER A 85 -14.40 -3.11 0.31
N HIS A 86 -14.33 -1.97 1.03
CA HIS A 86 -13.16 -1.09 1.00
C HIS A 86 -11.87 -1.85 1.33
N ALA A 87 -11.90 -2.74 2.32
CA ALA A 87 -10.74 -3.54 2.68
C ALA A 87 -10.33 -4.55 1.59
N ASP A 88 -11.30 -5.17 0.91
CA ASP A 88 -11.06 -6.10 -0.20
C ASP A 88 -10.57 -5.37 -1.46
N ASP A 89 -11.13 -4.20 -1.77
CA ASP A 89 -10.72 -3.33 -2.88
C ASP A 89 -9.30 -2.80 -2.64
N LEU A 90 -9.00 -2.34 -1.42
CA LEU A 90 -7.66 -1.90 -1.04
C LEU A 90 -6.63 -3.03 -1.16
N ASN A 91 -7.01 -4.25 -0.78
CA ASN A 91 -6.15 -5.42 -0.83
C ASN A 91 -5.86 -5.90 -2.27
N SER A 92 -6.90 -5.93 -3.11
CA SER A 92 -6.81 -6.44 -4.49
C SER A 92 -6.32 -5.38 -5.50
N GLY A 93 -6.53 -4.10 -5.23
CA GLY A 93 -6.10 -2.98 -6.06
C GLY A 93 -4.72 -2.42 -5.65
N PRO A 94 -4.67 -1.32 -4.88
CA PRO A 94 -3.44 -0.59 -4.61
C PRO A 94 -2.37 -1.42 -3.90
N LEU A 95 -2.74 -2.29 -2.95
CA LEU A 95 -1.77 -3.14 -2.26
C LEU A 95 -1.12 -4.17 -3.21
N HIS A 96 -1.90 -4.75 -4.13
CA HIS A 96 -1.37 -5.66 -5.15
C HIS A 96 -0.44 -4.93 -6.13
N ARG A 97 -0.84 -3.75 -6.63
CA ARG A 97 0.00 -2.94 -7.52
C ARG A 97 1.29 -2.49 -6.83
N LEU A 98 1.24 -2.15 -5.55
CA LEU A 98 2.44 -1.83 -4.76
C LEU A 98 3.39 -3.03 -4.66
N ALA A 99 2.87 -4.25 -4.45
CA ALA A 99 3.69 -5.45 -4.44
C ALA A 99 4.34 -5.72 -5.80
N THR A 100 3.64 -5.43 -6.90
CA THR A 100 4.21 -5.50 -8.26
C THR A 100 5.28 -4.43 -8.49
N LEU A 101 5.04 -3.18 -8.10
CA LEU A 101 6.01 -2.09 -8.18
C LEU A 101 7.32 -2.42 -7.44
N ILE A 102 7.23 -3.05 -6.26
CA ILE A 102 8.42 -3.51 -5.52
C ILE A 102 9.22 -4.54 -6.32
N ARG A 103 8.55 -5.53 -6.92
CA ARG A 103 9.21 -6.55 -7.75
C ARG A 103 9.88 -5.92 -8.99
N ASP A 104 9.17 -5.02 -9.67
CA ASP A 104 9.68 -4.34 -10.86
C ASP A 104 10.89 -3.47 -10.52
N LYS A 105 10.86 -2.77 -9.37
CA LYS A 105 11.99 -1.99 -8.88
C LYS A 105 13.20 -2.86 -8.54
N GLN A 106 13.00 -4.02 -7.93
CA GLN A 106 14.08 -4.99 -7.70
C GLN A 106 14.70 -5.46 -9.02
N GLN A 107 13.86 -5.69 -10.04
CA GLN A 107 14.31 -6.12 -11.36
C GLN A 107 15.07 -5.02 -12.10
N VAL A 108 14.61 -3.76 -12.03
CA VAL A 108 15.33 -2.60 -12.60
C VAL A 108 16.69 -2.44 -11.93
N LYS A 109 16.77 -2.55 -10.59
CA LYS A 109 18.05 -2.49 -9.86
C LYS A 109 19.04 -3.55 -10.36
N LYS A 110 18.61 -4.81 -10.46
CA LYS A 110 19.44 -5.91 -10.97
C LYS A 110 19.90 -5.67 -12.41
N SER A 111 18.97 -5.21 -13.26
CA SER A 111 19.24 -4.94 -14.68
C SER A 111 20.26 -3.82 -14.85
N TYR A 112 20.10 -2.73 -14.10
CA TYR A 112 21.07 -1.63 -14.06
C TYR A 112 22.46 -2.09 -13.60
N GLN A 113 22.55 -2.86 -12.51
CA GLN A 113 23.82 -3.40 -12.02
C GLN A 113 24.54 -4.25 -13.08
N SER A 114 23.79 -5.15 -13.73
CA SER A 114 24.33 -6.01 -14.77
C SER A 114 24.84 -5.21 -15.98
N LEU A 115 24.02 -4.27 -16.49
CA LEU A 115 24.38 -3.43 -17.62
C LEU A 115 25.58 -2.53 -17.30
N HIS A 116 25.61 -1.94 -16.10
CA HIS A 116 26.73 -1.13 -15.65
C HIS A 116 28.02 -1.95 -15.60
N GLN A 117 27.99 -3.15 -15.00
CA GLN A 117 29.16 -4.02 -14.93
C GLN A 117 29.66 -4.46 -16.31
N GLN A 118 28.74 -4.80 -17.22
CA GLN A 118 29.08 -5.17 -18.60
C GLN A 118 29.76 -4.00 -19.33
N LEU A 119 29.20 -2.81 -19.21
CA LEU A 119 29.70 -1.60 -19.84
C LEU A 119 31.10 -1.23 -19.31
N GLU A 120 31.30 -1.24 -18.00
CA GLU A 120 32.60 -0.96 -17.37
C GLU A 120 33.65 -2.03 -17.71
N SER A 121 33.27 -3.31 -17.68
CA SER A 121 34.18 -4.41 -18.03
C SER A 121 34.64 -4.32 -19.48
N HIS A 122 33.73 -4.04 -20.41
CA HIS A 122 34.06 -3.86 -21.82
C HIS A 122 35.01 -2.67 -22.02
N ASN A 123 34.68 -1.52 -21.43
CA ASN A 123 35.51 -0.32 -21.51
C ASN A 123 36.91 -0.57 -20.91
N HIS A 124 37.00 -1.23 -19.74
CA HIS A 124 38.27 -1.58 -19.10
C HIS A 124 39.11 -2.53 -19.97
N LYS A 125 38.49 -3.55 -20.57
CA LYS A 125 39.18 -4.51 -21.44
C LYS A 125 39.87 -3.80 -22.60
N VAL A 126 39.13 -2.98 -23.35
CA VAL A 126 39.63 -2.30 -24.55
C VAL A 126 40.63 -1.21 -24.21
N THR A 127 40.36 -0.40 -23.18
CA THR A 127 41.19 0.78 -22.86
C THR A 127 42.37 0.50 -21.93
N ARG A 128 42.41 -0.66 -21.27
CA ARG A 128 43.50 -1.03 -20.34
C ARG A 128 44.07 -2.40 -20.64
N SER A 129 43.27 -3.47 -20.52
CA SER A 129 43.78 -4.85 -20.58
C SER A 129 44.49 -5.16 -21.91
N ASP A 130 43.83 -4.88 -23.03
CA ASP A 130 44.36 -5.23 -24.35
C ASP A 130 45.55 -4.33 -24.74
N LEU A 131 45.51 -3.05 -24.34
CA LEU A 131 46.64 -2.13 -24.54
C LEU A 131 47.86 -2.52 -23.71
N GLU A 132 47.70 -2.95 -22.46
CA GLU A 132 48.85 -3.39 -21.63
C GLU A 132 49.51 -4.65 -22.19
N LYS A 133 48.73 -5.59 -22.75
CA LYS A 133 49.28 -6.76 -23.46
C LYS A 133 50.13 -6.31 -24.66
N LEU A 134 49.61 -5.42 -25.49
CA LEU A 134 50.34 -4.88 -26.64
C LEU A 134 51.61 -4.15 -26.22
N LYS A 135 51.56 -3.32 -25.16
CA LYS A 135 52.74 -2.63 -24.63
C LYS A 135 53.80 -3.61 -24.12
N ALA A 136 53.39 -4.68 -23.43
CA ALA A 136 54.31 -5.71 -22.95
C ALA A 136 55.05 -6.39 -24.13
N THR A 137 54.31 -6.82 -25.15
CA THR A 137 54.89 -7.39 -26.38
C THR A 137 55.76 -6.37 -27.11
N TYR A 138 55.36 -5.09 -27.15
CA TYR A 138 56.11 -4.02 -27.79
C TYR A 138 57.48 -3.85 -27.15
N ARG A 139 57.55 -3.80 -25.80
CA ARG A 139 58.82 -3.71 -25.07
C ARG A 139 59.73 -4.90 -25.36
N GLN A 140 59.16 -6.11 -25.45
CA GLN A 140 59.92 -7.30 -25.78
C GLN A 140 60.50 -7.23 -27.20
N LEU A 141 59.67 -6.98 -28.22
CA LEU A 141 60.14 -6.89 -29.61
C LEU A 141 61.11 -5.73 -29.83
N SER A 142 60.97 -4.63 -29.07
CA SER A 142 61.93 -3.53 -29.10
C SER A 142 63.31 -3.95 -28.58
N ARG A 143 63.38 -4.73 -27.49
CA ARG A 143 64.64 -5.32 -27.00
C ARG A 143 65.22 -6.29 -28.02
N ASP A 144 64.40 -7.16 -28.61
CA ASP A 144 64.85 -8.15 -29.59
C ASP A 144 65.42 -7.49 -30.85
N ALA A 145 64.75 -6.45 -31.37
CA ALA A 145 65.22 -5.68 -32.51
C ALA A 145 66.52 -4.92 -32.22
N ASN A 146 66.65 -4.31 -31.03
CA ASN A 146 67.89 -3.65 -30.60
C ASN A 146 69.04 -4.66 -30.46
N ASN A 147 68.80 -5.81 -29.86
CA ASN A 147 69.80 -6.87 -29.73
C ASN A 147 70.24 -7.40 -31.10
N ALA A 148 69.32 -7.57 -32.04
CA ALA A 148 69.64 -7.98 -33.41
C ALA A 148 70.45 -6.90 -34.16
N LYS A 149 70.14 -5.61 -33.92
CA LYS A 149 70.86 -4.47 -34.47
C LYS A 149 72.33 -4.43 -34.02
N GLU A 150 72.58 -4.61 -32.73
CA GLU A 150 73.94 -4.62 -32.19
C GLU A 150 74.74 -5.81 -32.74
N LYS A 151 74.14 -7.02 -32.79
CA LYS A 151 74.79 -8.21 -33.39
C LYS A 151 75.13 -8.01 -34.87
N TYR A 152 74.25 -7.35 -35.62
CA TYR A 152 74.52 -7.01 -37.01
C TYR A 152 75.69 -6.03 -37.15
N ARG A 153 75.74 -4.98 -36.32
CA ARG A 153 76.86 -4.03 -36.28
C ARG A 153 78.19 -4.71 -36.00
N GLU A 154 78.21 -5.63 -35.03
CA GLU A 154 79.41 -6.42 -34.72
C GLU A 154 79.85 -7.33 -35.87
N ALA A 155 78.92 -8.02 -36.52
CA ALA A 155 79.21 -8.88 -37.68
C ALA A 155 79.77 -8.08 -38.86
N LEU A 156 79.26 -6.86 -39.05
CA LEU A 156 79.71 -5.93 -40.08
C LEU A 156 81.14 -5.42 -39.79
N ALA A 157 81.43 -5.07 -38.55
CA ALA A 157 82.76 -4.65 -38.12
C ALA A 157 83.82 -5.77 -38.22
N LYS A 158 83.41 -7.03 -37.99
CA LYS A 158 84.29 -8.21 -38.06
C LYS A 158 84.38 -8.85 -39.46
N GLY A 159 83.60 -8.37 -40.42
CA GLY A 159 83.61 -8.87 -41.81
C GLY A 159 83.18 -10.34 -41.98
N ARG A 160 82.47 -10.93 -41.00
CA ARG A 160 82.04 -12.35 -41.02
C ARG A 160 80.54 -12.47 -40.81
N GLU A 161 79.88 -13.32 -41.62
CA GLU A 161 78.45 -13.65 -41.53
C GLU A 161 77.49 -12.43 -41.54
N ALA A 162 77.91 -11.29 -42.10
CA ALA A 162 77.17 -10.03 -42.06
C ALA A 162 75.77 -10.13 -42.70
N GLU A 163 75.63 -10.83 -43.83
CA GLU A 163 74.32 -11.01 -44.51
C GLU A 163 73.33 -11.81 -43.65
N ARG A 164 73.79 -12.89 -43.00
CA ARG A 164 72.93 -13.69 -42.11
C ARG A 164 72.49 -12.89 -40.88
N ALA A 165 73.36 -12.01 -40.36
CA ALA A 165 73.02 -11.12 -39.26
C ALA A 165 72.05 -10.00 -39.70
N ARG A 166 72.20 -9.50 -40.94
CA ARG A 166 71.28 -8.54 -41.57
C ARG A 166 69.87 -9.09 -41.69
N GLU A 167 69.69 -10.28 -42.26
CA GLU A 167 68.37 -10.91 -42.42
C GLU A 167 67.65 -11.08 -41.07
N ARG A 168 68.38 -11.44 -40.01
CA ARG A 168 67.83 -11.56 -38.65
C ARG A 168 67.39 -10.21 -38.09
N TYR A 169 68.18 -9.16 -38.31
CA TYR A 169 67.84 -7.80 -37.93
C TYR A 169 66.61 -7.29 -38.69
N ASP A 170 66.55 -7.48 -40.00
CA ASP A 170 65.43 -7.07 -40.84
C ASP A 170 64.14 -7.77 -40.41
N LYS A 171 64.20 -9.08 -40.13
CA LYS A 171 63.06 -9.86 -39.63
C LYS A 171 62.58 -9.38 -38.25
N ALA A 172 63.49 -9.08 -37.32
CA ALA A 172 63.13 -8.58 -36.00
C ALA A 172 62.49 -7.17 -36.09
N THR A 173 63.06 -6.31 -36.94
CA THR A 173 62.56 -4.96 -37.20
C THR A 173 61.19 -4.98 -37.86
N ALA A 174 60.97 -5.84 -38.86
CA ALA A 174 59.68 -6.01 -39.51
C ALA A 174 58.58 -6.44 -38.50
N LYS A 175 58.90 -7.38 -37.60
CA LYS A 175 57.98 -7.78 -36.52
C LYS A 175 57.64 -6.62 -35.58
N LEU A 176 58.63 -5.82 -35.18
CA LEU A 176 58.43 -4.64 -34.35
C LEU A 176 57.55 -3.60 -35.05
N HIS A 177 57.81 -3.30 -36.33
CA HIS A 177 57.03 -2.36 -37.12
C HIS A 177 55.57 -2.81 -37.28
N ASN A 178 55.35 -4.09 -37.57
CA ASN A 178 53.99 -4.64 -37.66
C ASN A 178 53.25 -4.53 -36.32
N LEU A 179 53.90 -4.85 -35.20
CA LEU A 179 53.31 -4.67 -33.88
C LEU A 179 53.06 -3.19 -33.56
N HIS A 180 53.96 -2.28 -33.97
CA HIS A 180 53.75 -0.85 -33.80
C HIS A 180 52.48 -0.38 -34.48
N ASN A 181 52.27 -0.78 -35.74
CA ASN A 181 51.05 -0.46 -36.48
C ASN A 181 49.81 -1.00 -35.76
N GLN A 182 49.85 -2.25 -35.28
CA GLN A 182 48.75 -2.83 -34.51
C GLN A 182 48.48 -2.06 -33.21
N TYR A 183 49.51 -1.64 -32.50
CA TYR A 183 49.38 -0.86 -31.27
C TYR A 183 48.79 0.52 -31.53
N VAL A 184 49.22 1.21 -32.59
CA VAL A 184 48.67 2.52 -32.98
C VAL A 184 47.19 2.38 -33.36
N LEU A 185 46.82 1.37 -34.13
CA LEU A 185 45.42 1.10 -34.46
C LEU A 185 44.59 0.81 -33.20
N ALA A 186 45.09 -0.05 -32.30
CA ALA A 186 44.42 -0.36 -31.03
C ALA A 186 44.25 0.89 -30.15
N LEU A 187 45.23 1.80 -30.12
CA LEU A 187 45.11 3.07 -29.41
C LEU A 187 44.00 3.95 -30.00
N CYS A 188 43.88 4.04 -31.32
CA CYS A 188 42.81 4.80 -31.97
C CYS A 188 41.43 4.21 -31.65
N SER A 189 41.29 2.89 -31.72
CA SER A 189 40.06 2.19 -31.33
C SER A 189 39.72 2.40 -29.86
N ALA A 190 40.71 2.28 -28.96
CA ALA A 190 40.51 2.49 -27.52
C ALA A 190 40.12 3.94 -27.19
N ARG A 191 40.69 4.94 -27.86
CA ARG A 191 40.29 6.36 -27.69
C ARG A 191 38.85 6.57 -28.13
N THR A 192 38.46 6.00 -29.26
CA THR A 192 37.09 6.07 -29.78
C THR A 192 36.11 5.42 -28.81
N GLN A 193 36.42 4.20 -28.33
CA GLN A 193 35.61 3.49 -27.34
C GLN A 193 35.49 4.27 -26.03
N GLN A 194 36.57 4.85 -25.54
CA GLN A 194 36.56 5.64 -24.31
C GLN A 194 35.68 6.89 -24.45
N ASP A 195 35.72 7.55 -25.61
CA ASP A 195 34.90 8.74 -25.85
C ASP A 195 33.42 8.38 -26.02
N GLU A 196 33.11 7.31 -26.76
CA GLU A 196 31.76 6.77 -26.91
C GLU A 196 31.16 6.40 -25.55
N HIS A 197 31.90 5.66 -24.73
CA HIS A 197 31.48 5.29 -23.39
C HIS A 197 31.20 6.51 -22.52
N ARG A 198 32.14 7.48 -22.48
CA ARG A 198 32.05 8.67 -21.62
C ARG A 198 30.94 9.63 -22.06
N ARG A 199 30.73 9.80 -23.36
CA ARG A 199 29.82 10.81 -23.91
C ARG A 199 28.43 10.27 -24.20
N ARG A 200 28.29 8.96 -24.43
CA ARG A 200 27.03 8.36 -24.91
C ARG A 200 26.58 7.21 -24.03
N ALA A 201 27.30 6.09 -24.00
CA ALA A 201 26.78 4.87 -23.39
C ALA A 201 26.53 5.00 -21.87
N ALA A 202 27.50 5.50 -21.10
CA ALA A 202 27.32 5.64 -19.65
C ALA A 202 26.25 6.69 -19.29
N PRO A 203 26.24 7.89 -19.89
CA PRO A 203 25.13 8.84 -19.69
C PRO A 203 23.77 8.27 -20.05
N ALA A 204 23.65 7.57 -21.19
CA ALA A 204 22.38 7.01 -21.65
C ALA A 204 21.83 5.94 -20.69
N LEU A 205 22.69 5.08 -20.13
CA LEU A 205 22.29 4.11 -19.11
C LEU A 205 21.73 4.80 -17.86
N LEU A 206 22.39 5.88 -17.43
CA LEU A 206 22.00 6.63 -16.24
C LEU A 206 20.71 7.45 -16.46
N ASP A 207 20.54 8.05 -17.64
CA ASP A 207 19.31 8.76 -17.99
C ASP A 207 18.13 7.78 -18.14
N ALA A 208 18.37 6.57 -18.68
CA ALA A 208 17.38 5.52 -18.70
C ALA A 208 16.99 5.09 -17.29
N LEU A 209 17.97 4.89 -16.38
CA LEU A 209 17.69 4.61 -14.98
C LEU A 209 16.84 5.73 -14.35
N GLN A 210 17.20 7.00 -14.55
CA GLN A 210 16.46 8.13 -14.02
C GLN A 210 14.99 8.10 -14.46
N ARG A 211 14.73 7.93 -15.76
CA ARG A 211 13.36 7.85 -16.29
C ARG A 211 12.57 6.73 -15.63
N MET A 212 13.18 5.55 -15.45
CA MET A 212 12.47 4.44 -14.80
C MET A 212 12.18 4.73 -13.32
N GLN A 213 13.07 5.43 -12.61
CA GLN A 213 12.79 5.85 -11.23
C GLN A 213 11.67 6.90 -11.16
N GLU A 214 11.63 7.83 -12.10
CA GLU A 214 10.58 8.85 -12.21
C GLU A 214 9.22 8.20 -12.52
N ASP A 215 9.16 7.26 -13.46
CA ASP A 215 7.95 6.49 -13.78
C ASP A 215 7.44 5.69 -12.57
N MET A 216 8.35 5.04 -11.83
CA MET A 216 8.00 4.32 -10.60
C MET A 216 7.50 5.27 -9.49
N THR A 217 8.03 6.49 -9.44
CA THR A 217 7.56 7.52 -8.50
C THR A 217 6.13 7.96 -8.83
N LEU A 218 5.82 8.13 -10.12
CA LEU A 218 4.45 8.40 -10.58
C LEU A 218 3.51 7.23 -10.30
N ALA A 219 3.95 5.99 -10.51
CA ALA A 219 3.17 4.81 -10.17
C ALA A 219 2.85 4.74 -8.66
N LEU A 220 3.83 5.03 -7.80
CA LEU A 220 3.59 5.11 -6.35
C LEU A 220 2.59 6.20 -6.00
N ARG A 221 2.68 7.39 -6.63
CA ARG A 221 1.71 8.47 -6.43
C ARG A 221 0.29 8.01 -6.74
N SER A 222 0.06 7.40 -7.91
CA SER A 222 -1.26 6.88 -8.29
C SER A 222 -1.79 5.82 -7.33
N ILE A 223 -0.92 4.92 -6.84
CA ILE A 223 -1.28 3.94 -5.80
C ILE A 223 -1.72 4.62 -4.51
N LEU A 224 -1.04 5.68 -4.10
CA LEU A 224 -1.36 6.43 -2.87
C LEU A 224 -2.64 7.27 -3.01
N GLU A 225 -2.89 7.84 -4.19
CA GLU A 225 -4.15 8.54 -4.50
C GLU A 225 -5.35 7.58 -4.37
N GLU A 226 -5.27 6.40 -4.99
CA GLU A 226 -6.33 5.38 -4.88
C GLU A 226 -6.49 4.83 -3.45
N TYR A 227 -5.39 4.69 -2.70
CA TYR A 227 -5.45 4.35 -1.28
C TYR A 227 -6.27 5.39 -0.50
N CYS A 228 -6.06 6.69 -0.74
CA CYS A 228 -6.79 7.76 -0.07
C CYS A 228 -8.28 7.75 -0.42
N GLU A 229 -8.62 7.48 -1.68
CA GLU A 229 -10.00 7.39 -2.15
C GLU A 229 -10.75 6.23 -1.47
N ILE A 230 -10.18 5.02 -1.53
CA ILE A 230 -10.82 3.81 -0.97
C ILE A 230 -10.89 3.85 0.56
N SER A 231 -9.84 4.34 1.22
CA SER A 231 -9.75 4.29 2.70
C SER A 231 -10.44 5.46 3.41
N SER A 232 -11.06 6.38 2.67
CA SER A 232 -11.81 7.50 3.24
C SER A 232 -13.05 7.00 3.98
N LEU A 233 -13.29 7.55 5.18
CA LEU A 233 -14.54 7.35 5.93
C LEU A 233 -15.57 8.44 5.65
N LEU A 234 -15.25 9.36 4.73
CA LEU A 234 -16.09 10.48 4.32
C LEU A 234 -16.65 10.28 2.92
N THR A 235 -16.76 9.03 2.47
CA THR A 235 -17.42 8.70 1.19
C THR A 235 -18.91 8.99 1.29
N GLU A 236 -19.54 9.29 0.15
CA GLU A 236 -20.99 9.53 0.08
C GLU A 236 -21.80 8.36 0.65
N GLU A 237 -21.34 7.13 0.44
CA GLU A 237 -21.97 5.92 0.95
C GLU A 237 -21.97 5.87 2.49
N ILE A 238 -20.82 6.13 3.13
CA ILE A 238 -20.73 6.13 4.60
C ILE A 238 -21.53 7.30 5.20
N VAL A 239 -21.47 8.48 4.56
CA VAL A 239 -22.26 9.64 4.98
C VAL A 239 -23.75 9.32 4.93
N LYS A 240 -24.22 8.69 3.84
CA LYS A 240 -25.61 8.29 3.68
C LYS A 240 -26.06 7.30 4.77
N VAL A 241 -25.22 6.32 5.11
CA VAL A 241 -25.52 5.38 6.20
C VAL A 241 -25.75 6.12 7.52
N HIS A 242 -24.89 7.07 7.87
CA HIS A 242 -25.05 7.86 9.10
C HIS A 242 -26.27 8.80 9.06
N GLN A 243 -26.61 9.35 7.90
CA GLN A 243 -27.84 10.13 7.71
C GLN A 243 -29.10 9.26 7.92
N GLU A 244 -29.11 8.04 7.38
CA GLU A 244 -30.24 7.11 7.54
C GLU A 244 -30.41 6.64 9.00
N ILE A 245 -29.31 6.44 9.74
CA ILE A 245 -29.34 6.16 11.18
C ILE A 245 -29.97 7.34 11.94
N SER A 246 -29.53 8.57 11.66
CA SER A 246 -30.06 9.76 12.32
C SER A 246 -31.54 9.96 12.02
N ALA A 247 -31.95 9.78 10.76
CA ALA A 247 -33.35 9.87 10.34
C ALA A 247 -34.22 8.80 11.03
N ALA A 248 -33.72 7.57 11.20
CA ALA A 248 -34.44 6.52 11.91
C ALA A 248 -34.75 6.90 13.36
N VAL A 249 -33.78 7.48 14.06
CA VAL A 249 -33.97 7.94 15.45
C VAL A 249 -34.99 9.08 15.52
N GLN A 250 -35.00 9.98 14.53
CA GLN A 250 -35.98 11.08 14.47
C GLN A 250 -37.42 10.63 14.18
N GLN A 251 -37.63 9.39 13.71
CA GLN A 251 -38.96 8.81 13.48
C GLN A 251 -39.63 8.25 14.72
N ILE A 252 -38.93 8.22 15.87
CA ILE A 252 -39.53 7.77 17.14
C ILE A 252 -40.60 8.79 17.55
N ASP A 253 -41.83 8.31 17.69
CA ASP A 253 -42.98 9.12 18.08
C ASP A 253 -43.55 8.63 19.41
N PRO A 254 -43.29 9.36 20.52
CA PRO A 254 -43.78 8.99 21.84
C PRO A 254 -45.31 8.89 21.92
N LEU A 255 -46.05 9.62 21.08
CA LEU A 255 -47.52 9.61 21.10
C LEU A 255 -48.08 8.39 20.37
N ALA A 256 -47.39 7.90 19.34
CA ALA A 256 -47.80 6.73 18.58
C ALA A 256 -47.30 5.39 19.18
N GLU A 257 -46.29 5.42 20.06
CA GLU A 257 -45.62 4.22 20.58
C GLU A 257 -46.56 3.19 21.19
N TYR A 258 -47.55 3.65 21.96
CA TYR A 258 -48.48 2.78 22.68
C TYR A 258 -49.82 2.60 21.98
N GLN A 259 -50.06 3.28 20.84
CA GLN A 259 -51.39 3.32 20.22
C GLN A 259 -51.86 1.92 19.81
N HIS A 260 -51.01 1.13 19.14
CA HIS A 260 -51.35 -0.24 18.76
C HIS A 260 -51.56 -1.15 19.96
N PHE A 261 -50.82 -0.94 21.05
CA PHE A 261 -51.00 -1.69 22.29
C PHE A 261 -52.34 -1.36 22.94
N ILE A 262 -52.67 -0.07 23.07
CA ILE A 262 -53.96 0.39 23.58
C ILE A 262 -55.09 -0.18 22.73
N ASP A 263 -54.99 -0.13 21.40
CA ASP A 263 -56.04 -0.65 20.51
C ASP A 263 -56.22 -2.17 20.62
N ALA A 264 -55.15 -2.92 20.89
CA ALA A 264 -55.20 -4.37 21.06
C ALA A 264 -55.77 -4.80 22.43
N TYR A 265 -55.53 -4.03 23.49
CA TYR A 265 -55.85 -4.42 24.88
C TYR A 265 -56.91 -3.55 25.55
N ARG A 266 -57.40 -2.49 24.91
CA ARG A 266 -58.49 -1.68 25.45
C ARG A 266 -59.71 -2.57 25.72
N SER A 267 -60.11 -2.63 26.98
CA SER A 267 -61.35 -3.27 27.40
C SER A 267 -62.38 -2.21 27.76
N PRO A 268 -63.68 -2.49 27.62
CA PRO A 268 -64.69 -1.66 28.28
C PRO A 268 -64.44 -1.66 29.78
N GLU A 269 -64.72 -0.54 30.42
CA GLU A 269 -64.69 -0.44 31.88
C GLU A 269 -65.75 -1.38 32.44
N THR A 270 -65.35 -2.27 33.36
CA THR A 270 -66.31 -3.09 34.09
C THR A 270 -67.08 -2.18 35.03
N PRO A 271 -68.40 -2.00 34.87
CA PRO A 271 -69.16 -1.15 35.77
C PRO A 271 -69.04 -1.72 37.18
N GLU A 272 -68.42 -0.96 38.07
CA GLU A 272 -68.39 -1.31 39.48
C GLU A 272 -69.81 -1.21 40.04
N PRO A 273 -70.26 -2.17 40.84
CA PRO A 273 -71.55 -2.05 41.50
C PRO A 273 -71.54 -0.77 42.34
N SER A 274 -72.59 0.03 42.18
CA SER A 274 -72.84 1.18 43.04
C SER A 274 -72.80 0.71 44.50
N VAL A 275 -72.02 1.40 45.33
CA VAL A 275 -72.00 1.12 46.77
C VAL A 275 -73.32 1.63 47.35
N GLU A 276 -74.25 0.71 47.54
CA GLU A 276 -75.59 1.00 48.03
C GLU A 276 -75.79 0.39 49.42
N PHE A 277 -76.67 1.00 50.21
CA PHE A 277 -77.09 0.45 51.50
C PHE A 277 -77.84 -0.87 51.27
N ASP A 278 -77.34 -1.95 51.87
CA ASP A 278 -77.97 -3.27 51.73
C ASP A 278 -79.28 -3.32 52.53
N THR A 279 -80.40 -3.19 51.81
CA THR A 279 -81.74 -3.19 52.41
C THR A 279 -82.12 -4.55 52.99
N SER A 280 -81.43 -5.65 52.65
CA SER A 280 -81.70 -6.97 53.25
C SER A 280 -81.36 -6.99 54.76
N LEU A 281 -80.44 -6.14 55.20
CA LEU A 281 -80.11 -5.96 56.61
C LEU A 281 -81.27 -5.39 57.45
N LEU A 282 -82.27 -4.80 56.79
CA LEU A 282 -83.46 -4.25 57.45
C LEU A 282 -84.56 -5.29 57.69
N GLU A 283 -84.46 -6.49 57.10
CA GLU A 283 -85.50 -7.53 57.25
C GLU A 283 -85.63 -8.06 58.68
N GLU A 284 -84.53 -8.05 59.45
CA GLU A 284 -84.49 -8.48 60.85
C GLU A 284 -84.65 -7.31 61.85
N THR A 285 -84.73 -6.06 61.38
CA THR A 285 -84.79 -4.87 62.24
C THR A 285 -86.02 -4.02 61.97
N ASP A 286 -86.98 -4.01 62.91
CA ASP A 286 -88.17 -3.18 62.79
C ASP A 286 -87.83 -1.68 62.90
N ASN A 287 -88.14 -0.90 61.85
CA ASN A 287 -88.14 0.57 61.77
C ASN A 287 -86.78 1.31 61.65
N LEU A 288 -85.72 0.71 61.11
CA LEU A 288 -84.51 1.47 60.75
C LEU A 288 -84.58 2.04 59.32
N PRO A 289 -84.26 3.34 59.09
CA PRO A 289 -84.24 3.93 57.76
C PRO A 289 -83.02 3.46 56.96
N ALA A 290 -83.24 3.07 55.70
CA ALA A 290 -82.16 2.68 54.79
C ALA A 290 -81.30 3.89 54.43
N ASN A 291 -79.97 3.72 54.48
CA ASN A 291 -79.00 4.74 54.05
C ASN A 291 -79.10 6.10 54.80
N GLU A 292 -79.57 6.08 56.05
CA GLU A 292 -79.69 7.28 56.89
C GLU A 292 -78.96 7.08 58.22
N ILE A 293 -78.35 8.15 58.72
CA ILE A 293 -77.70 8.15 60.03
C ILE A 293 -78.79 8.24 61.11
N LEU A 294 -78.82 7.27 62.02
CA LEU A 294 -79.67 7.30 63.21
C LEU A 294 -79.10 8.28 64.23
N TRP A 295 -79.65 9.48 64.30
CA TRP A 295 -79.31 10.49 65.30
C TRP A 295 -80.37 10.52 66.42
N ASN A 296 -80.10 9.86 67.55
CA ASN A 296 -81.02 9.80 68.69
C ASN A 296 -80.25 9.79 70.02
N THR A 297 -80.96 9.71 71.15
CA THR A 297 -80.37 9.75 72.49
C THR A 297 -79.41 8.61 72.81
N LEU A 298 -79.40 7.52 72.02
CA LEU A 298 -78.53 6.37 72.18
C LEU A 298 -77.26 6.46 71.32
N THR A 299 -77.30 7.20 70.21
CA THR A 299 -76.19 7.32 69.23
C THR A 299 -75.50 8.67 69.24
N ALA A 300 -76.10 9.70 69.87
CA ALA A 300 -75.60 11.08 69.87
C ALA A 300 -74.16 11.20 70.41
N ASP A 301 -73.83 10.56 71.54
CA ASP A 301 -72.49 10.64 72.14
C ASP A 301 -71.41 9.98 71.26
N SER A 302 -71.77 8.94 70.51
CA SER A 302 -70.86 8.20 69.62
C SER A 302 -70.65 8.89 68.27
N LEU A 303 -71.64 9.64 67.78
CA LEU A 303 -71.59 10.40 66.53
C LEU A 303 -71.01 11.82 66.71
N GLN A 304 -70.89 12.30 67.95
CA GLN A 304 -70.27 13.59 68.30
C GLN A 304 -68.77 13.50 68.62
N ALA A 305 -68.21 12.29 68.75
CA ALA A 305 -66.80 12.01 68.97
C ALA A 305 -66.05 11.87 67.64
#